data_AF-A0A9P0YUM7-F1
#
_entry.id   AF-A0A9P0YUM7-F1
#
_cell.length_a   1.000
_cell.length_b   1.000
_cell.length_c   1.000
_cell.angle_alpha   90.00
_cell.angle_beta   90.00
_cell.angle_gamma   90.00
#
_symmetry.space_group_name_H-M   'P 1'
#
loop_
_entity.id
_entity.type
_entity.pdbx_description
1 polymer ?
#
loop_
_entity_poly.entity_id
_entity_poly.type
_entity_poly.pdbx_seq_one_letter_code
_entity_poly.pdbx_strand_id
1 'polypeptide(L)'
;MTTAVAAALLHYLGVVNLSSLTDDQFQGKRDADVLDIVHVIAQAAHCIAQGKVGSGFDVSSAVYGSQRYVRFSPDVLSPAQNAGMATPLTEVISEVLKAKWDHERTKFSLPPLMTLLLGEPGSGGSSTPSMVGAVKKWQKSDPQSSQETWRKLLEKNSALERNLNALSKLSESDYTSYEYIINCCSTLPSGKWRETVSGLHQTEVVKELLGARDAMLGIRYEMRKMGEAAGIPIEPESQTRLLDETMSREGVVLAGVPGAGGFDAIFAVTLGGGSNTSSTDNLIRAWSSRNVLTLLVREDPRGVSLEKPDDPRIREVTSGVSSIKI
;
A
#
# COMPACT_ATOMS: atom_id res chain seq x y z
N MET A 1 -0.44 10.63 -10.79
CA MET A 1 -0.76 11.63 -11.84
C MET A 1 -1.33 10.97 -13.10
N THR A 2 -0.63 10.02 -13.74
CA THR A 2 -1.08 9.37 -14.98
C THR A 2 -2.50 8.80 -14.90
N THR A 3 -2.83 8.09 -13.81
CA THR A 3 -4.15 7.51 -13.59
C THR A 3 -5.28 8.55 -13.58
N ALA A 4 -5.11 9.64 -12.82
CA ALA A 4 -6.15 10.67 -12.71
C ALA A 4 -6.40 11.36 -14.06
N VAL A 5 -5.34 11.67 -14.82
CA VAL A 5 -5.46 12.28 -16.15
C VAL A 5 -6.14 11.32 -17.13
N ALA A 6 -5.72 10.05 -17.17
CA ALA A 6 -6.32 9.04 -18.04
C ALA A 6 -7.81 8.85 -17.73
N ALA A 7 -8.15 8.70 -16.45
CA ALA A 7 -9.53 8.55 -16.00
C ALA A 7 -10.40 9.77 -16.35
N ALA A 8 -9.91 10.98 -16.10
CA ALA A 8 -10.62 12.22 -16.42
C ALA A 8 -10.89 12.37 -17.92
N LEU A 9 -9.91 12.06 -18.78
CA LEU A 9 -10.07 12.13 -20.24
C LEU A 9 -11.03 11.07 -20.76
N LEU A 10 -10.90 9.82 -20.31
CA LEU A 10 -11.80 8.74 -20.70
C LEU A 10 -13.24 9.05 -20.28
N HIS A 11 -13.43 9.65 -19.10
CA HIS A 11 -14.74 10.09 -18.63
C HIS A 11 -15.28 11.25 -19.47
N TYR A 12 -14.48 12.30 -19.67
CA TYR A 12 -14.87 13.48 -20.45
C TYR A 12 -15.25 13.15 -21.89
N LEU A 13 -14.54 12.20 -22.52
CA LEU A 13 -14.83 11.74 -23.88
C LEU A 13 -15.96 10.71 -23.96
N GLY A 14 -16.58 10.35 -22.82
CA GLY A 14 -17.68 9.38 -22.77
C GLY A 14 -17.27 7.92 -23.04
N VAL A 15 -15.98 7.60 -22.95
CA VAL A 15 -15.47 6.22 -23.10
C VAL A 15 -15.81 5.39 -21.86
N VAL A 16 -15.76 6.02 -20.68
CA VAL A 16 -16.17 5.41 -19.41
C VAL A 16 -17.09 6.33 -18.63
N ASN A 17 -17.96 5.78 -17.80
CA ASN A 17 -18.76 6.55 -16.86
C ASN A 17 -18.30 6.26 -15.45
N LEU A 18 -17.62 7.22 -14.81
CA LEU A 18 -17.09 7.07 -13.46
C LEU A 18 -18.14 7.50 -12.44
N SER A 19 -18.29 6.70 -11.40
CA SER A 19 -19.27 6.94 -10.33
C SER A 19 -18.78 8.03 -9.37
N SER A 20 -19.73 8.77 -8.81
CA SER A 20 -19.47 9.66 -7.67
C SER A 20 -19.59 8.88 -6.36
N LEU A 21 -18.96 9.38 -5.29
CA LEU A 21 -18.80 8.74 -3.97
C LEU A 21 -20.10 8.32 -3.23
N THR A 22 -21.30 8.48 -3.79
CA THR A 22 -22.59 8.16 -3.12
C THR A 22 -23.42 7.10 -3.83
N ASP A 23 -22.99 6.59 -4.98
CA ASP A 23 -23.70 5.51 -5.67
C ASP A 23 -23.32 4.14 -5.10
N ASP A 24 -23.54 3.95 -3.79
CA ASP A 24 -23.40 2.66 -3.08
C ASP A 24 -24.51 1.65 -3.44
N GLN A 25 -25.19 1.85 -4.57
CA GLN A 25 -26.25 0.97 -5.03
C GLN A 25 -25.83 0.20 -6.29
N PHE A 26 -25.37 -1.04 -6.05
CA PHE A 26 -25.52 -2.18 -6.96
C PHE A 26 -24.99 -2.02 -8.41
N GLN A 27 -23.68 -1.84 -8.63
CA GLN A 27 -23.08 -2.02 -9.98
C GLN A 27 -21.71 -2.72 -10.03
N GLY A 28 -21.35 -3.53 -9.02
CA GLY A 28 -20.00 -4.08 -8.85
C GLY A 28 -19.33 -4.76 -10.07
N LYS A 29 -20.08 -5.31 -11.04
CA LYS A 29 -19.48 -5.85 -12.29
C LYS A 29 -19.22 -4.77 -13.36
N ARG A 30 -20.15 -3.82 -13.55
CA ARG A 30 -19.99 -2.73 -14.52
C ARG A 30 -18.90 -1.75 -14.08
N ASP A 31 -18.81 -1.50 -12.79
CA ASP A 31 -17.74 -0.68 -12.22
C ASP A 31 -16.37 -1.34 -12.39
N ALA A 32 -16.29 -2.68 -12.24
CA ALA A 32 -15.04 -3.42 -12.47
C ALA A 32 -14.57 -3.32 -13.93
N ASP A 33 -15.45 -3.53 -14.90
CA ASP A 33 -15.11 -3.44 -16.33
C ASP A 33 -14.67 -2.02 -16.72
N VAL A 34 -15.32 -0.98 -16.16
CA VAL A 34 -14.94 0.42 -16.35
C VAL A 34 -13.55 0.71 -15.78
N LEU A 35 -13.29 0.29 -14.54
CA LEU A 35 -12.00 0.49 -13.89
C LEU A 35 -10.88 -0.28 -14.60
N ASP A 36 -11.16 -1.44 -15.17
CA ASP A 36 -10.19 -2.21 -15.96
C ASP A 36 -9.77 -1.46 -17.23
N ILE A 37 -10.70 -0.80 -17.94
CA ILE A 37 -10.35 0.07 -19.08
C ILE A 37 -9.44 1.20 -18.60
N VAL A 38 -9.79 1.88 -17.50
CA VAL A 38 -8.97 2.97 -16.94
C VAL A 38 -7.58 2.46 -16.57
N HIS A 39 -7.48 1.29 -15.91
CA HIS A 39 -6.21 0.70 -15.54
C HIS A 39 -5.34 0.39 -16.75
N VAL A 40 -5.88 -0.32 -17.73
CA VAL A 40 -5.13 -0.73 -18.93
C VAL A 40 -4.59 0.48 -19.67
N ILE A 41 -5.43 1.51 -19.89
CA ILE A 41 -5.01 2.74 -20.58
C ILE A 41 -4.00 3.54 -19.74
N ALA A 42 -4.26 3.72 -18.44
CA ALA A 42 -3.35 4.44 -17.55
C ALA A 42 -1.99 3.74 -17.45
N GLN A 43 -1.98 2.41 -17.40
CA GLN A 43 -0.77 1.60 -17.31
C GLN A 43 0.03 1.64 -18.61
N ALA A 44 -0.63 1.59 -19.77
CA ALA A 44 0.00 1.77 -21.07
C ALA A 44 0.62 3.16 -21.20
N ALA A 45 -0.12 4.21 -20.85
CA ALA A 45 0.37 5.58 -20.85
C ALA A 45 1.57 5.76 -19.90
N HIS A 46 1.51 5.15 -18.71
CA HIS A 46 2.61 5.17 -17.76
C HIS A 46 3.85 4.45 -18.30
N CYS A 47 3.68 3.30 -18.95
CA CYS A 47 4.76 2.55 -19.59
C CYS A 47 5.44 3.35 -20.71
N ILE A 48 4.65 3.97 -21.60
CA ILE A 48 5.15 4.82 -22.69
C ILE A 48 5.95 6.00 -22.12
N ALA A 49 5.40 6.70 -21.13
CA ALA A 49 6.06 7.86 -20.52
C ALA A 49 7.35 7.49 -19.77
N GLN A 50 7.39 6.33 -19.10
CA GLN A 50 8.54 5.87 -18.34
C GLN A 50 9.61 5.18 -19.20
N GLY A 51 9.24 4.72 -20.41
CA GLY A 51 10.12 3.96 -21.30
C GLY A 51 10.45 2.54 -20.81
N LYS A 52 9.75 2.04 -19.78
CA LYS A 52 9.96 0.70 -19.21
C LYS A 52 8.69 0.16 -18.57
N VAL A 53 8.61 -1.17 -18.47
CA VAL A 53 7.52 -1.82 -17.73
C VAL A 53 7.87 -1.85 -16.23
N GLY A 54 7.24 -0.95 -15.47
CA GLY A 54 7.30 -0.92 -14.00
C GLY A 54 6.54 -2.06 -13.32
N SER A 55 6.38 -1.99 -12.00
CA SER A 55 5.58 -2.98 -11.25
C SER A 55 4.09 -2.89 -11.56
N GLY A 56 3.61 -1.70 -11.95
CA GLY A 56 2.20 -1.41 -12.20
C GLY A 56 1.34 -1.27 -10.94
N PHE A 57 1.93 -1.45 -9.75
CA PHE A 57 1.20 -1.37 -8.50
C PHE A 57 0.67 0.03 -8.21
N ASP A 58 1.49 1.07 -8.46
CA ASP A 58 1.14 2.48 -8.25
C ASP A 58 -0.08 2.90 -9.08
N VAL A 59 -0.07 2.58 -10.37
CA VAL A 59 -1.20 2.81 -11.29
C VAL A 59 -2.41 2.00 -10.83
N SER A 60 -2.22 0.71 -10.54
CA SER A 60 -3.30 -0.17 -10.10
C SER A 60 -3.96 0.33 -8.81
N SER A 61 -3.18 0.70 -7.78
CA SER A 61 -3.73 1.21 -6.52
C SER A 61 -4.42 2.55 -6.69
N ALA A 62 -3.96 3.40 -7.62
CA ALA A 62 -4.62 4.66 -7.93
C ALA A 62 -5.98 4.45 -8.64
N VAL A 63 -6.16 3.33 -9.35
CA VAL A 63 -7.43 2.98 -9.99
C VAL A 63 -8.38 2.30 -9.01
N TYR A 64 -7.92 1.23 -8.35
CA TYR A 64 -8.80 0.33 -7.60
C TYR A 64 -8.82 0.57 -6.08
N GLY A 65 -7.92 1.41 -5.57
CA GLY A 65 -7.77 1.65 -4.14
C GLY A 65 -6.95 0.57 -3.43
N SER A 66 -7.20 0.40 -2.14
CA SER A 66 -6.48 -0.55 -1.28
C SER A 66 -6.68 -1.99 -1.74
N GLN A 67 -5.57 -2.71 -1.92
CA GLN A 67 -5.59 -4.02 -2.54
C GLN A 67 -4.34 -4.86 -2.20
N ARG A 68 -4.49 -6.18 -2.30
CA ARG A 68 -3.40 -7.08 -2.62
C ARG A 68 -3.28 -7.16 -4.13
N TYR A 69 -2.06 -7.04 -4.62
CA TYR A 69 -1.76 -6.99 -6.05
C TYR A 69 -0.67 -8.01 -6.41
N VAL A 70 -0.92 -8.77 -7.47
CA VAL A 70 0.08 -9.56 -8.18
C VAL A 70 0.26 -8.96 -9.57
N ARG A 71 1.51 -8.66 -9.91
CA ARG A 71 1.86 -8.01 -11.16
C ARG A 71 1.54 -8.89 -12.38
N PHE A 72 1.06 -8.25 -13.44
CA PHE A 72 0.87 -8.86 -14.77
C PHE A 72 2.21 -9.28 -15.42
N SER A 73 2.15 -10.22 -16.34
CA SER A 73 3.24 -10.59 -17.25
C SER A 73 3.68 -9.38 -18.07
N PRO A 74 4.98 -9.00 -18.06
CA PRO A 74 5.45 -7.78 -18.74
C PRO A 74 5.11 -7.70 -20.23
N ASP A 75 4.97 -8.84 -20.90
CA ASP A 75 4.73 -8.96 -22.34
C ASP A 75 3.42 -8.30 -22.79
N VAL A 76 2.42 -8.18 -21.89
CA VAL A 76 1.15 -7.50 -22.19
C VAL A 76 1.33 -6.02 -22.54
N LEU A 77 2.47 -5.43 -22.17
CA LEU A 77 2.82 -4.04 -22.47
C LEU A 77 3.94 -3.90 -23.51
N SER A 78 4.36 -5.00 -24.14
CA SER A 78 5.37 -4.93 -25.21
C SER A 78 4.99 -3.98 -26.37
N PRO A 79 3.72 -3.84 -26.80
CA PRO A 79 3.35 -2.87 -27.84
C PRO A 79 3.57 -1.43 -27.39
N ALA A 80 3.32 -1.14 -26.11
CA ALA A 80 3.46 0.19 -25.53
C ALA A 80 4.93 0.61 -25.39
N GLN A 81 5.87 -0.34 -25.25
CA GLN A 81 7.31 0.00 -25.18
C GLN A 81 7.88 0.52 -26.50
N ASN A 82 7.26 0.15 -27.63
CA ASN A 82 7.70 0.53 -28.98
C ASN A 82 6.81 1.63 -29.61
N ALA A 83 5.88 2.20 -28.83
CA ALA A 83 4.93 3.20 -29.30
C ALA A 83 5.66 4.43 -29.85
N GLY A 84 5.31 4.85 -31.07
CA GLY A 84 5.89 6.03 -31.72
C GLY A 84 7.17 5.79 -32.53
N MET A 85 7.72 4.57 -32.56
CA MET A 85 8.85 4.22 -33.46
C MET A 85 8.41 3.53 -34.76
N ALA A 86 7.43 2.62 -34.71
CA ALA A 86 6.99 1.84 -35.88
C ALA A 86 5.47 1.62 -35.96
N THR A 87 4.79 1.53 -34.81
CA THR A 87 3.35 1.20 -34.72
C THR A 87 2.53 2.44 -34.36
N PRO A 88 1.44 2.75 -35.10
CA PRO A 88 0.50 3.80 -34.74
C PRO A 88 -0.06 3.61 -33.32
N LEU A 89 -0.22 4.71 -32.58
CA LEU A 89 -0.73 4.65 -31.20
C LEU A 89 -2.11 3.98 -31.10
N THR A 90 -2.96 4.13 -32.12
CA THR A 90 -4.28 3.50 -32.19
C THR A 90 -4.19 1.97 -32.21
N GLU A 91 -3.21 1.41 -32.90
CA GLU A 91 -2.96 -0.03 -32.96
C GLU A 91 -2.41 -0.54 -31.63
N VAL A 92 -1.44 0.18 -31.04
CA VAL A 92 -0.90 -0.11 -29.70
C VAL A 92 -2.02 -0.20 -28.65
N ILE A 93 -2.91 0.80 -28.61
CA ILE A 93 -4.03 0.80 -27.66
C ILE A 93 -5.00 -0.35 -27.94
N SER A 94 -5.28 -0.66 -29.21
CA SER A 94 -6.14 -1.79 -29.57
C SER A 94 -5.57 -3.13 -29.11
N GLU A 95 -4.27 -3.34 -29.27
CA GLU A 95 -3.58 -4.55 -28.83
C GLU A 95 -3.59 -4.69 -27.31
N VAL A 96 -3.24 -3.62 -26.60
CA VAL A 96 -3.17 -3.62 -25.13
C VAL A 96 -4.54 -3.83 -24.48
N LEU A 97 -5.62 -3.32 -25.09
CA LEU A 97 -7.01 -3.57 -24.65
C LEU A 97 -7.48 -4.99 -24.94
N LYS A 98 -6.98 -5.64 -26.00
CA LYS A 98 -7.31 -7.03 -26.36
C LYS A 98 -6.43 -8.06 -25.63
N ALA A 99 -5.30 -7.62 -25.09
CA ALA A 99 -4.37 -8.49 -24.39
C ALA A 99 -5.02 -9.15 -23.17
N LYS A 100 -4.59 -10.37 -22.84
CA LYS A 100 -5.01 -11.05 -21.63
C LYS A 100 -4.12 -10.62 -20.47
N TRP A 101 -4.62 -9.69 -19.67
CA TRP A 101 -3.95 -9.27 -18.44
C TRP A 101 -4.14 -10.33 -17.36
N ASP A 102 -3.03 -10.83 -16.81
CA ASP A 102 -2.95 -11.89 -15.80
C ASP A 102 -2.57 -11.36 -14.41
N HIS A 103 -2.72 -10.05 -14.18
CA HIS A 103 -2.60 -9.49 -12.84
C HIS A 103 -3.70 -10.05 -11.93
N GLU A 104 -3.39 -10.24 -10.66
CA GLU A 104 -4.39 -10.56 -9.65
C GLU A 104 -4.59 -9.36 -8.75
N ARG A 105 -5.86 -9.10 -8.43
CA ARG A 105 -6.25 -8.10 -7.44
C ARG A 105 -7.28 -8.71 -6.50
N THR A 106 -7.05 -8.55 -5.21
CA THR A 106 -8.07 -8.81 -4.19
C THR A 106 -8.21 -7.62 -3.27
N LYS A 107 -9.44 -7.31 -2.88
CA LYS A 107 -9.71 -6.22 -1.92
C LYS A 107 -8.98 -6.53 -0.62
N PHE A 108 -8.23 -5.56 -0.14
CA PHE A 108 -7.46 -5.67 1.09
C PHE A 108 -7.35 -4.28 1.69
N SER A 109 -7.79 -4.13 2.94
CA SER A 109 -7.75 -2.87 3.66
C SER A 109 -7.38 -3.12 5.12
N LEU A 110 -6.97 -2.07 5.84
CA LEU A 110 -6.76 -2.21 7.27
C LEU A 110 -8.06 -2.57 7.99
N PRO A 111 -8.00 -3.43 9.04
CA PRO A 111 -9.12 -3.66 9.92
C PRO A 111 -9.62 -2.36 10.57
N PRO A 112 -10.89 -2.30 11.00
CA PRO A 112 -11.41 -1.13 11.70
C PRO A 112 -10.56 -0.76 12.91
N LEU A 113 -10.51 0.55 13.22
CA LEU A 113 -9.77 1.12 14.36
C LEU A 113 -8.25 0.90 14.28
N MET A 114 -7.71 0.86 13.06
CA MET A 114 -6.28 0.92 12.80
C MET A 114 -5.93 2.14 11.96
N THR A 115 -4.79 2.77 12.26
CA THR A 115 -4.33 3.98 11.56
C THR A 115 -2.94 3.74 10.98
N LEU A 116 -2.80 3.92 9.65
CA LEU A 116 -1.51 3.97 8.98
C LEU A 116 -0.85 5.33 9.19
N LEU A 117 0.42 5.32 9.57
CA LEU A 117 1.29 6.48 9.63
C LEU A 117 2.47 6.25 8.70
N LEU A 118 2.82 7.28 7.93
CA LEU A 118 4.02 7.30 7.09
C LEU A 118 4.98 8.34 7.65
N GLY A 119 6.25 7.98 7.76
CA GLY A 119 7.30 8.83 8.31
C GLY A 119 8.45 8.98 7.33
N GLU A 120 8.93 10.21 7.15
CA GLU A 120 10.13 10.54 6.37
C GLU A 120 11.29 10.87 7.32
N PRO A 121 12.35 10.06 7.38
CA PRO A 121 13.51 10.31 8.26
C PRO A 121 14.40 11.50 7.83
N GLY A 122 14.10 12.14 6.68
CA GLY A 122 14.71 13.41 6.24
C GLY A 122 16.12 13.34 5.64
N SER A 123 16.77 12.17 5.57
CA SER A 123 18.11 12.04 4.96
C SER A 123 18.41 10.63 4.45
N GLY A 124 19.25 10.53 3.41
CA GLY A 124 19.86 9.26 2.98
C GLY A 124 19.17 8.52 1.83
N GLY A 125 18.27 9.16 1.09
CA GLY A 125 17.45 8.48 0.08
C GLY A 125 18.24 7.60 -0.90
N SER A 126 17.64 6.49 -1.30
CA SER A 126 18.30 5.46 -2.11
C SER A 126 17.79 5.42 -3.55
N SER A 127 18.71 5.08 -4.47
CA SER A 127 18.32 4.85 -5.86
C SER A 127 17.61 3.50 -5.99
N THR A 128 16.27 3.53 -6.05
CA THR A 128 15.44 2.33 -6.28
C THR A 128 15.94 1.45 -7.44
N PRO A 129 16.31 1.99 -8.63
CA PRO A 129 16.88 1.17 -9.70
C PRO A 129 18.16 0.44 -9.31
N SER A 130 19.05 1.08 -8.54
CA SER A 130 20.29 0.47 -8.07
C SER A 130 20.01 -0.66 -7.08
N MET A 131 19.11 -0.45 -6.13
CA MET A 131 18.72 -1.46 -5.14
C MET A 131 18.11 -2.69 -5.81
N VAL A 132 17.14 -2.49 -6.71
CA VAL A 132 16.53 -3.59 -7.48
C VAL A 132 17.58 -4.31 -8.33
N GLY A 133 18.52 -3.58 -8.92
CA GLY A 133 19.63 -4.14 -9.68
C GLY A 133 20.52 -5.06 -8.84
N ALA A 134 20.86 -4.65 -7.61
CA ALA A 134 21.66 -5.44 -6.68
C ALA A 134 20.94 -6.73 -6.24
N VAL A 135 19.64 -6.66 -5.90
CA VAL A 135 18.84 -7.84 -5.55
C VAL A 135 18.77 -8.82 -6.73
N LYS A 136 18.54 -8.32 -7.96
CA LYS A 136 18.53 -9.17 -9.16
C LYS A 136 19.88 -9.81 -9.44
N LYS A 137 20.98 -9.09 -9.19
CA LYS A 137 22.34 -9.62 -9.32
C LYS A 137 22.56 -10.75 -8.32
N TRP A 138 22.18 -10.54 -7.06
CA TRP A 138 22.25 -11.56 -6.02
C TRP A 138 21.41 -12.80 -6.34
N GLN A 139 20.17 -12.63 -6.80
CA GLN A 139 19.31 -13.74 -7.23
C GLN A 139 19.97 -14.61 -8.31
N LYS A 140 20.72 -14.01 -9.23
CA LYS A 140 21.45 -14.74 -10.27
C LYS A 140 22.71 -15.42 -9.74
N SER A 141 23.41 -14.82 -8.77
CA SER A 141 24.64 -15.38 -8.22
C SER A 141 24.41 -16.48 -7.20
N ASP A 142 23.29 -16.44 -6.47
CA ASP A 142 22.90 -17.46 -5.50
C ASP A 142 21.40 -17.79 -5.60
N PRO A 143 20.99 -18.59 -6.61
CA PRO A 143 19.59 -18.91 -6.84
C PRO A 143 18.94 -19.68 -5.68
N GLN A 144 19.70 -20.56 -5.02
CA GLN A 144 19.15 -21.41 -3.96
C GLN A 144 18.84 -20.60 -2.71
N SER A 145 19.80 -19.81 -2.21
CA SER A 145 19.55 -18.97 -1.03
C SER A 145 18.52 -17.90 -1.32
N SER A 146 18.54 -17.30 -2.51
CA SER A 146 17.59 -16.25 -2.86
C SER A 146 16.16 -16.75 -2.99
N GLN A 147 15.95 -17.94 -3.57
CA GLN A 147 14.64 -18.59 -3.63
C GLN A 147 14.10 -18.91 -2.24
N GLU A 148 14.95 -19.39 -1.34
CA GLU A 148 14.57 -19.70 0.04
C GLU A 148 14.17 -18.44 0.82
N THR A 149 14.93 -17.34 0.70
CA THR A 149 14.53 -16.04 1.27
C THR A 149 13.20 -15.55 0.69
N TRP A 150 12.99 -15.70 -0.62
CA TRP A 150 11.74 -15.30 -1.29
C TRP A 150 10.53 -16.10 -0.77
N ARG A 151 10.70 -17.42 -0.60
CA ARG A 151 9.67 -18.30 -0.03
C ARG A 151 9.31 -17.88 1.40
N LYS A 152 10.31 -17.63 2.25
CA LYS A 152 10.10 -17.16 3.62
C LYS A 152 9.38 -15.81 3.66
N LEU A 153 9.78 -14.86 2.81
CA LEU A 153 9.09 -13.57 2.69
C LEU A 153 7.63 -13.73 2.29
N LEU A 154 7.35 -14.56 1.29
CA LEU A 154 5.99 -14.88 0.87
C LEU A 154 5.18 -15.45 2.04
N GLU A 155 5.73 -16.42 2.79
CA GLU A 155 5.06 -17.01 3.95
C GLU A 155 4.73 -15.98 5.03
N LYS A 156 5.66 -15.06 5.33
CA LYS A 156 5.44 -14.01 6.33
C LYS A 156 4.42 -12.97 5.84
N ASN A 157 4.48 -12.56 4.57
CA ASN A 157 3.49 -11.68 3.95
C ASN A 157 2.08 -12.31 3.97
N SER A 158 1.96 -13.58 3.58
CA SER A 158 0.69 -14.32 3.64
C SER A 158 0.20 -14.55 5.07
N ALA A 159 1.09 -14.66 6.05
CA ALA A 159 0.71 -14.69 7.46
C ALA A 159 0.14 -13.34 7.91
N LEU A 160 0.80 -12.23 7.58
CA LEU A 160 0.31 -10.89 7.89
C LEU A 160 -1.07 -10.63 7.27
N GLU A 161 -1.22 -10.96 5.98
CA GLU A 161 -2.48 -10.85 5.25
C GLU A 161 -3.60 -11.65 5.94
N ARG A 162 -3.34 -12.90 6.33
CA ARG A 162 -4.33 -13.74 7.02
C ARG A 162 -4.78 -13.16 8.35
N ASN A 163 -3.84 -12.68 9.18
CA ASN A 163 -4.17 -12.10 10.49
C ASN A 163 -5.00 -10.82 10.32
N LEU A 164 -4.63 -9.94 9.39
CA LEU A 164 -5.40 -8.72 9.12
C LEU A 164 -6.81 -9.04 8.59
N ASN A 165 -6.94 -9.98 7.66
CA ASN A 165 -8.26 -10.44 7.21
C ASN A 165 -9.09 -11.09 8.33
N ALA A 166 -8.45 -11.82 9.25
CA ALA A 166 -9.12 -12.42 10.41
C ALA A 166 -9.62 -11.32 11.36
N LEU A 167 -8.84 -10.27 11.61
CA LEU A 167 -9.24 -9.12 12.42
C LEU A 167 -10.45 -8.39 11.82
N SER A 168 -10.49 -8.19 10.50
CA SER A 168 -11.66 -7.63 9.83
C SER A 168 -12.91 -8.51 10.06
N LYS A 169 -12.79 -9.84 9.90
CA LYS A 169 -13.92 -10.77 10.16
C LYS A 169 -14.37 -10.79 11.63
N LEU A 170 -13.43 -10.69 12.57
CA LEU A 170 -13.75 -10.59 13.99
C LEU A 170 -14.52 -9.31 14.28
N SER A 171 -14.12 -8.19 13.67
CA SER A 171 -14.84 -6.91 13.80
C SER A 171 -16.27 -6.96 13.26
N GLU A 172 -16.52 -7.73 12.19
CA GLU A 172 -17.86 -7.94 11.63
C GLU A 172 -18.73 -8.85 12.52
N SER A 173 -18.10 -9.79 13.23
CA SER A 173 -18.81 -10.80 14.03
C SER A 173 -19.28 -10.26 15.38
N ASP A 174 -18.45 -9.47 16.06
CA ASP A 174 -18.79 -8.80 17.33
C ASP A 174 -18.01 -7.49 17.46
N TYR A 175 -18.53 -6.44 16.81
CA TYR A 175 -17.87 -5.14 16.75
C TYR A 175 -17.64 -4.52 18.13
N THR A 176 -18.59 -4.64 19.07
CA THR A 176 -18.47 -4.04 20.41
C THR A 176 -17.32 -4.65 21.20
N SER A 177 -17.20 -5.98 21.18
CA SER A 177 -16.10 -6.68 21.86
C SER A 177 -14.76 -6.44 21.17
N TYR A 178 -14.74 -6.41 19.83
CA TYR A 178 -13.57 -6.02 19.04
C TYR A 178 -13.10 -4.60 19.39
N GLU A 179 -13.98 -3.61 19.32
CA GLU A 179 -13.69 -2.20 19.61
C GLU A 179 -13.16 -2.01 21.03
N TYR A 180 -13.78 -2.65 22.02
CA TYR A 180 -13.31 -2.63 23.40
C TYR A 180 -11.85 -3.10 23.51
N ILE A 181 -11.52 -4.25 22.90
CA ILE A 181 -10.16 -4.81 22.96
C ILE A 181 -9.15 -3.97 22.19
N ILE A 182 -9.51 -3.45 21.01
CA ILE A 182 -8.62 -2.54 20.27
C ILE A 182 -8.30 -1.30 21.10
N ASN A 183 -9.29 -0.72 21.78
CA ASN A 183 -9.10 0.44 22.65
C ASN A 183 -8.30 0.13 23.92
N CYS A 184 -8.43 -1.05 24.51
CA CYS A 184 -7.55 -1.47 25.61
C CYS A 184 -6.10 -1.62 25.12
N CYS A 185 -5.91 -2.34 24.02
CA CYS A 185 -4.58 -2.61 23.46
C CYS A 185 -3.87 -1.35 22.95
N SER A 186 -4.62 -0.32 22.50
CA SER A 186 -4.03 0.94 22.02
C SER A 186 -3.26 1.71 23.10
N THR A 187 -3.61 1.50 24.38
CA THR A 187 -2.98 2.16 25.53
C THR A 187 -1.91 1.31 26.22
N LEU A 188 -1.56 0.17 25.66
CA LEU A 188 -0.66 -0.79 26.28
C LEU A 188 0.45 -1.25 25.32
N PRO A 189 1.65 -1.57 25.85
CA PRO A 189 2.68 -2.23 25.06
C PRO A 189 2.23 -3.67 24.72
N SER A 190 2.67 -4.19 23.57
CA SER A 190 2.21 -5.48 23.03
C SER A 190 2.39 -6.66 23.98
N GLY A 191 3.38 -6.61 24.88
CA GLY A 191 3.62 -7.64 25.89
C GLY A 191 2.48 -7.82 26.89
N LYS A 192 1.63 -6.80 27.08
CA LYS A 192 0.50 -6.80 28.02
C LYS A 192 -0.85 -7.08 27.37
N TRP A 193 -0.94 -7.20 26.05
CA TRP A 193 -2.24 -7.40 25.37
C TRP A 193 -2.95 -8.68 25.78
N ARG A 194 -2.21 -9.72 26.20
CA ARG A 194 -2.85 -10.96 26.70
C ARG A 194 -3.52 -10.79 28.06
N GLU A 195 -3.20 -9.75 28.81
CA GLU A 195 -3.77 -9.47 30.13
C GLU A 195 -5.13 -8.77 30.03
N THR A 196 -5.51 -8.25 28.85
CA THR A 196 -6.73 -7.46 28.68
C THR A 196 -7.97 -8.28 28.35
N VAL A 197 -7.83 -9.60 28.18
CA VAL A 197 -8.90 -10.46 27.66
C VAL A 197 -9.65 -11.16 28.79
N SER A 198 -10.98 -11.21 28.69
CA SER A 198 -11.85 -11.93 29.62
C SER A 198 -12.79 -12.93 28.93
N GLY A 199 -12.77 -13.00 27.59
CA GLY A 199 -13.63 -13.91 26.80
C GLY A 199 -12.94 -14.51 25.58
N LEU A 200 -13.60 -15.48 24.94
CA LEU A 200 -13.07 -16.21 23.78
C LEU A 200 -12.84 -15.28 22.57
N HIS A 201 -13.84 -14.48 22.20
CA HIS A 201 -13.72 -13.54 21.07
C HIS A 201 -12.56 -12.56 21.27
N GLN A 202 -12.45 -12.00 22.47
CA GLN A 202 -11.36 -11.08 22.84
C GLN A 202 -9.98 -11.74 22.75
N THR A 203 -9.89 -13.00 23.17
CA THR A 203 -8.68 -13.81 23.08
C THR A 203 -8.27 -14.03 21.63
N GLU A 204 -9.23 -14.27 20.73
CA GLU A 204 -8.98 -14.40 19.30
C GLU A 204 -8.49 -13.09 18.69
N VAL A 205 -9.11 -11.95 19.01
CA VAL A 205 -8.64 -10.63 18.54
C VAL A 205 -7.19 -10.38 18.95
N VAL A 206 -6.84 -10.57 20.22
CA VAL A 206 -5.46 -10.40 20.70
C VAL A 206 -4.50 -11.39 20.04
N LYS A 207 -4.93 -12.62 19.80
CA LYS A 207 -4.12 -13.63 19.10
C LYS A 207 -3.79 -13.18 17.68
N GLU A 208 -4.77 -12.69 16.91
CA GLU A 208 -4.54 -12.23 15.54
C GLU A 208 -3.73 -10.92 15.50
N LEU A 209 -3.89 -10.01 16.48
CA LEU A 209 -3.03 -8.83 16.64
C LEU A 209 -1.56 -9.20 16.84
N LEU A 210 -1.29 -10.15 17.75
CA LEU A 210 0.07 -10.64 18.00
C LEU A 210 0.62 -11.41 16.80
N GLY A 211 -0.23 -12.19 16.12
CA GLY A 211 0.16 -12.90 14.89
C GLY A 211 0.53 -11.95 13.75
N ALA A 212 -0.21 -10.86 13.56
CA ALA A 212 0.13 -9.81 12.61
C ALA A 212 1.48 -9.15 12.95
N ARG A 213 1.69 -8.84 14.23
CA ARG A 213 2.94 -8.26 14.74
C ARG A 213 4.14 -9.18 14.51
N ASP A 214 4.01 -10.47 14.83
CA ASP A 214 5.05 -11.48 14.64
C ASP A 214 5.37 -11.68 13.15
N ALA A 215 4.35 -11.67 12.30
CA ALA A 215 4.52 -11.73 10.85
C ALA A 215 5.32 -10.52 10.33
N MET A 216 5.01 -9.30 10.79
CA MET A 216 5.73 -8.08 10.41
C MET A 216 7.20 -8.10 10.85
N LEU A 217 7.49 -8.55 12.07
CA LEU A 217 8.86 -8.73 12.53
C LEU A 217 9.62 -9.74 11.66
N GLY A 218 8.94 -10.81 11.25
CA GLY A 218 9.46 -11.78 10.29
C GLY A 218 9.74 -11.17 8.91
N ILE A 219 8.84 -10.35 8.38
CA ILE A 219 9.02 -9.63 7.10
C ILE A 219 10.27 -8.75 7.17
N ARG A 220 10.38 -7.91 8.22
CA ARG A 220 11.55 -7.04 8.40
C ARG A 220 12.86 -7.83 8.48
N TYR A 221 12.85 -8.95 9.21
CA TYR A 221 14.02 -9.82 9.32
C TYR A 221 14.46 -10.37 7.95
N GLU A 222 13.54 -10.93 7.17
CA GLU A 222 13.88 -11.49 5.86
C GLU A 222 14.24 -10.40 4.84
N MET A 223 13.64 -9.20 4.92
CA MET A 223 14.02 -8.03 4.12
C MET A 223 15.45 -7.56 4.43
N ARG A 224 15.85 -7.52 5.71
CA ARG A 224 17.23 -7.22 6.11
C ARG A 224 18.22 -8.25 5.58
N LYS A 225 17.89 -9.55 5.73
CA LYS A 225 18.72 -10.63 5.17
C LYS A 225 18.90 -10.53 3.67
N MET A 226 17.84 -10.19 2.94
CA MET A 226 17.92 -9.92 1.51
C MET A 226 18.87 -8.76 1.21
N GLY A 227 18.78 -7.67 1.99
CA GLY A 227 19.67 -6.52 1.86
C GLY A 227 21.14 -6.87 2.10
N GLU A 228 21.42 -7.58 3.20
CA GLU A 228 22.77 -8.06 3.55
C GLU A 228 23.35 -8.94 2.43
N ALA A 229 22.58 -9.92 1.95
CA ALA A 229 23.02 -10.84 0.90
C ALA A 229 23.21 -10.14 -0.46
N ALA A 230 22.41 -9.11 -0.74
CA ALA A 230 22.54 -8.28 -1.94
C ALA A 230 23.54 -7.13 -1.80
N GLY A 231 24.16 -6.94 -0.63
CA GLY A 231 25.11 -5.86 -0.36
C GLY A 231 24.50 -4.46 -0.40
N ILE A 232 23.22 -4.32 -0.04
CA ILE A 232 22.49 -3.05 -0.05
C ILE A 232 21.68 -2.85 1.25
N PRO A 233 21.53 -1.62 1.73
CA PRO A 233 20.84 -1.37 3.00
C PRO A 233 19.32 -1.23 2.79
N ILE A 234 18.60 -2.34 2.53
CA ILE A 234 17.13 -2.33 2.37
C ILE A 234 16.45 -1.75 3.61
N GLU A 235 16.75 -2.29 4.79
CA GLU A 235 16.43 -1.67 6.08
C GLU A 235 17.78 -1.43 6.80
N PRO A 236 18.38 -0.25 6.65
CA PRO A 236 19.63 0.13 7.29
C PRO A 236 19.55 0.02 8.81
N GLU A 237 20.71 -0.10 9.47
CA GLU A 237 20.79 -0.25 10.94
C GLU A 237 20.10 0.92 11.69
N SER A 238 20.20 2.15 11.18
CA SER A 238 19.52 3.32 11.75
C SER A 238 18.00 3.19 11.70
N GLN A 239 17.44 2.75 10.57
CA GLN A 239 16.00 2.47 10.45
C GLN A 239 15.60 1.27 11.28
N THR A 240 16.45 0.23 11.39
CA THR A 240 16.20 -0.94 12.25
C THR A 240 15.98 -0.51 13.70
N ARG A 241 16.91 0.28 14.27
CA ARG A 241 16.80 0.78 15.65
C ARG A 241 15.54 1.63 15.85
N LEU A 242 15.26 2.55 14.92
CA LEU A 242 14.07 3.41 14.96
C LEU A 242 12.77 2.60 14.90
N LEU A 243 12.72 1.58 14.04
CA LEU A 243 11.55 0.73 13.88
C LEU A 243 11.36 -0.23 15.06
N ASP A 244 12.44 -0.69 15.70
CA ASP A 244 12.36 -1.50 16.92
C ASP A 244 11.83 -0.67 18.09
N GLU A 245 12.32 0.57 18.25
CA GLU A 245 11.75 1.54 19.19
C GLU A 245 10.29 1.84 18.89
N THR A 246 9.94 2.01 17.61
CA THR A 246 8.55 2.26 17.16
C THR A 246 7.66 1.08 17.52
N MET A 247 8.08 -0.15 17.21
CA MET A 247 7.34 -1.35 17.55
C MET A 247 7.12 -1.47 19.06
N SER A 248 8.06 -1.04 19.90
CA SER A 248 7.92 -1.10 21.37
C SER A 248 6.87 -0.14 21.96
N ARG A 249 6.37 0.82 21.18
CA ARG A 249 5.39 1.81 21.65
C ARG A 249 4.01 1.20 21.84
N GLU A 250 3.25 1.82 22.73
CA GLU A 250 1.87 1.44 23.03
C GLU A 250 1.01 1.50 21.78
N GLY A 251 0.15 0.49 21.61
CA GLY A 251 -0.79 0.43 20.50
C GLY A 251 -0.17 0.24 19.11
N VAL A 252 1.16 0.11 18.97
CA VAL A 252 1.77 -0.15 17.65
C VAL A 252 1.66 -1.64 17.32
N VAL A 253 1.03 -1.96 16.19
CA VAL A 253 0.92 -3.34 15.69
C VAL A 253 2.02 -3.65 14.69
N LEU A 254 2.21 -2.75 13.72
CA LEU A 254 3.13 -2.92 12.61
C LEU A 254 4.05 -1.72 12.52
N ALA A 255 5.29 -1.95 12.11
CA ALA A 255 6.17 -0.91 11.62
C ALA A 255 7.16 -1.54 10.65
N GLY A 256 7.62 -0.80 9.65
CA GLY A 256 8.55 -1.30 8.65
C GLY A 256 9.01 -0.23 7.68
N VAL A 257 9.80 -0.67 6.71
CA VAL A 257 10.23 0.16 5.58
C VAL A 257 9.35 -0.17 4.36
N PRO A 258 8.66 0.81 3.76
CA PRO A 258 7.87 0.58 2.55
C PRO A 258 8.76 0.63 1.29
N GLY A 259 8.29 0.03 0.20
CA GLY A 259 8.95 0.12 -1.11
C GLY A 259 10.31 -0.59 -1.17
N ALA A 260 11.27 0.03 -1.87
CA ALA A 260 12.62 -0.51 -2.01
C ALA A 260 13.46 -0.38 -0.72
N GLY A 261 13.08 0.56 0.15
CA GLY A 261 13.79 0.93 1.35
C GLY A 261 15.03 1.77 1.11
N GLY A 262 16.00 1.68 2.01
CA GLY A 262 17.21 2.50 1.92
C GLY A 262 16.95 3.96 2.31
N PHE A 263 16.50 4.17 3.55
CA PHE A 263 16.35 5.48 4.20
C PHE A 263 15.18 6.36 3.73
N ASP A 264 14.53 6.04 2.61
CA ASP A 264 13.47 6.86 2.02
C ASP A 264 12.31 7.16 2.97
N ALA A 265 11.68 6.11 3.50
CA ALA A 265 10.51 6.23 4.36
C ALA A 265 10.44 5.09 5.38
N ILE A 266 9.59 5.27 6.38
CA ILE A 266 9.14 4.24 7.30
C ILE A 266 7.61 4.31 7.43
N PHE A 267 6.97 3.23 7.82
CA PHE A 267 5.56 3.24 8.17
C PHE A 267 5.32 2.61 9.54
N ALA A 268 4.18 2.93 10.15
CA ALA A 268 3.65 2.25 11.31
C ALA A 268 2.13 2.11 11.20
N VAL A 269 1.58 1.09 11.87
CA VAL A 269 0.13 0.93 12.06
C VAL A 269 -0.16 0.92 13.55
N THR A 270 -0.95 1.88 13.99
CA THR A 270 -1.39 2.03 15.39
C THR A 270 -2.83 1.58 15.57
N LEU A 271 -3.14 1.09 16.77
CA LEU A 271 -4.49 0.80 17.24
C LEU A 271 -5.17 2.07 17.77
N GLY A 272 -6.47 2.17 17.54
CA GLY A 272 -7.33 3.26 17.99
C GLY A 272 -7.97 4.03 16.84
N GLY A 273 -9.13 4.64 17.10
CA GLY A 273 -9.86 5.48 16.15
C GLY A 273 -10.70 6.56 16.84
N GLY A 274 -11.03 7.61 16.09
CA GLY A 274 -12.04 8.63 16.46
C GLY A 274 -11.74 9.47 17.70
N SER A 275 -11.98 8.91 18.88
CA SER A 275 -11.91 9.57 20.20
C SER A 275 -10.64 9.26 21.00
N ASN A 276 -9.88 8.23 20.62
CA ASN A 276 -8.72 7.76 21.37
C ASN A 276 -7.44 7.78 20.50
N THR A 277 -7.02 8.99 20.11
CA THR A 277 -5.83 9.22 19.26
C THR A 277 -4.50 9.18 20.02
N SER A 278 -4.53 8.84 21.30
CA SER A 278 -3.39 8.96 22.21
C SER A 278 -2.16 8.16 21.73
N SER A 279 -2.34 6.95 21.21
CA SER A 279 -1.28 6.10 20.66
C SER A 279 -0.61 6.74 19.44
N THR A 280 -1.42 7.17 18.47
CA THR A 280 -1.00 7.87 17.25
C THR A 280 -0.28 9.17 17.59
N ASP A 281 -0.83 10.00 18.47
CA ASP A 281 -0.24 11.28 18.87
C ASP A 281 1.07 11.08 19.65
N ASN A 282 1.14 10.06 20.51
CA ASN A 282 2.36 9.66 21.21
C ASN A 282 3.44 9.23 20.22
N LEU A 283 3.08 8.44 19.21
CA LEU A 283 4.01 8.00 18.18
C LEU A 283 4.50 9.17 17.32
N ILE A 284 3.62 10.08 16.92
CA ILE A 284 3.98 11.30 16.17
C ILE A 284 4.99 12.15 16.97
N ARG A 285 4.77 12.30 18.28
CA ARG A 285 5.74 12.99 19.16
C ARG A 285 7.08 12.25 19.24
N ALA A 286 7.04 10.93 19.36
CA ALA A 286 8.25 10.11 19.40
C ALA A 286 9.05 10.20 18.08
N TRP A 287 8.39 10.11 16.93
CA TRP A 287 8.98 10.29 15.62
C TRP A 287 9.55 11.69 15.43
N SER A 288 8.81 12.74 15.80
CA SER A 288 9.30 14.13 15.77
C SER A 288 10.58 14.31 16.58
N SER A 289 10.68 13.69 17.78
CA SER A 289 11.89 13.75 18.61
C SER A 289 13.12 13.07 18.00
N ARG A 290 12.90 12.25 16.96
CA ARG A 290 13.94 11.54 16.18
C ARG A 290 14.14 12.15 14.79
N ASN A 291 13.63 13.36 14.54
CA ASN A 291 13.65 14.04 13.24
C ASN A 291 12.95 13.26 12.12
N VAL A 292 11.94 12.46 12.46
CA VAL A 292 11.08 11.81 11.47
C VAL A 292 9.85 12.69 11.26
N LEU A 293 9.70 13.22 10.05
CA LEU A 293 8.52 13.96 9.65
C LEU A 293 7.36 12.98 9.43
N THR A 294 6.32 13.07 10.24
CA THR A 294 5.10 12.29 9.98
C THR A 294 4.31 12.94 8.85
N LEU A 295 4.01 12.18 7.81
CA LEU A 295 3.13 12.59 6.74
C LEU A 295 1.68 12.37 7.15
N LEU A 296 0.86 13.41 7.02
CA LEU A 296 -0.57 13.39 7.35
C LEU A 296 -1.37 12.68 6.25
N VAL A 297 -1.00 11.43 5.97
CA VAL A 297 -1.69 10.54 5.04
C VAL A 297 -2.51 9.53 5.83
N ARG A 298 -3.64 9.10 5.25
CA ARG A 298 -4.45 8.00 5.74
C ARG A 298 -4.66 7.02 4.60
N GLU A 299 -4.93 5.77 4.93
CA GLU A 299 -5.39 4.81 3.94
C GLU A 299 -6.63 5.35 3.23
N ASP A 300 -6.65 5.30 1.90
CA ASP A 300 -7.80 5.62 1.08
C ASP A 300 -8.14 4.41 0.19
N PRO A 301 -9.18 3.63 0.55
CA PRO A 301 -9.50 2.40 -0.15
C PRO A 301 -10.29 2.63 -1.45
N ARG A 302 -10.58 3.88 -1.83
CA ARG A 302 -11.58 4.19 -2.87
C ARG A 302 -11.08 4.04 -4.30
N GLY A 303 -9.78 4.27 -4.52
CA GLY A 303 -9.25 4.35 -5.89
C GLY A 303 -9.74 5.58 -6.63
N VAL A 304 -9.92 5.47 -7.95
CA VAL A 304 -10.33 6.59 -8.80
C VAL A 304 -11.84 6.84 -8.68
N SER A 305 -12.22 8.10 -8.47
CA SER A 305 -13.63 8.51 -8.33
C SER A 305 -13.81 9.96 -8.78
N LEU A 306 -15.02 10.32 -9.20
CA LEU A 306 -15.34 11.73 -9.44
C LEU A 306 -15.44 12.50 -8.13
N GLU A 307 -14.75 13.63 -8.06
CA GLU A 307 -14.84 14.54 -6.93
C GLU A 307 -16.19 15.31 -6.96
N LYS A 308 -16.74 15.63 -5.79
CA LYS A 308 -18.02 16.35 -5.69
C LYS A 308 -17.80 17.86 -5.73
N PRO A 309 -18.59 18.65 -6.46
CA PRO A 309 -18.44 20.12 -6.51
C PRO A 309 -18.39 20.81 -5.13
N ASP A 310 -19.06 20.24 -4.13
CA ASP A 310 -19.15 20.79 -2.77
C ASP A 310 -18.10 20.24 -1.80
N ASP A 311 -17.15 19.41 -2.26
CA ASP A 311 -16.11 18.89 -1.39
C ASP A 311 -15.17 20.04 -0.94
N PRO A 312 -15.03 20.28 0.37
CA PRO A 312 -14.23 21.39 0.87
C PRO A 312 -12.74 21.28 0.48
N ARG A 313 -12.24 20.09 0.13
CA ARG A 313 -10.86 19.85 -0.35
C ARG A 313 -10.61 20.43 -1.74
N ILE A 314 -11.67 20.69 -2.51
CA ILE A 314 -11.60 21.10 -3.92
C ILE A 314 -11.52 22.62 -4.09
N ARG A 315 -11.98 23.40 -3.10
CA ARG A 315 -12.08 24.86 -3.22
C ARG A 315 -10.72 25.50 -3.53
N GLU A 316 -9.65 25.04 -2.89
CA GLU A 316 -8.31 25.57 -3.12
C GLU A 316 -7.68 25.03 -4.42
N VAL A 317 -7.81 23.72 -4.70
CA VAL A 317 -7.23 23.07 -5.88
C VAL A 317 -7.85 23.57 -7.19
N THR A 318 -9.19 23.65 -7.25
CA THR A 318 -9.91 24.13 -8.45
C THR A 318 -9.64 25.61 -8.73
N SER A 319 -9.48 26.43 -7.68
CA SER A 319 -9.08 27.83 -7.83
C SER A 319 -7.67 27.98 -8.42
N GLY A 320 -6.74 27.09 -8.04
CA GLY A 320 -5.39 27.04 -8.59
C GLY A 320 -5.38 26.63 -10.07
N VAL A 321 -6.08 25.56 -10.44
CA VAL A 321 -6.11 25.06 -11.84
C VAL A 321 -6.82 26.04 -12.78
N SER A 322 -7.93 26.65 -12.37
CA SER A 322 -8.65 27.65 -13.18
C SER A 322 -7.87 28.95 -13.39
N SER A 323 -6.86 29.22 -12.58
CA SER A 323 -5.95 30.36 -12.74
C SER A 323 -4.80 30.11 -13.73
N ILE A 324 -4.59 28.85 -14.14
CA ILE A 324 -3.59 28.48 -15.15
C ILE A 324 -4.12 28.90 -16.52
N LYS A 325 -3.56 29.98 -17.06
CA LYS A 325 -3.74 30.33 -18.48
C LYS A 325 -2.89 29.36 -19.31
N ILE A 326 -3.55 28.49 -20.08
CA ILE A 326 -2.94 27.66 -21.12
C ILE A 326 -2.72 28.52 -22.36
#